data_AF-A0A1Q9NN30-F1
#
_entry.id   AF-A0A1Q9NN30-F1
#
_cell.length_a   1.000
_cell.length_b   1.000
_cell.length_c   1.000
_cell.angle_alpha   90.00
_cell.angle_beta   90.00
_cell.angle_gamma   90.00
#
_symmetry.space_group_name_H-M   'P 1'
#
loop_
_entity.id
_entity.type
_entity.pdbx_description
1 polymer ?
#
loop_
_entity_poly.entity_id
_entity_poly.type
_entity_poly.pdbx_seq_one_letter_code
_entity_poly.pdbx_strand_id
1 'polypeptide(L)'
;MCSGLLPRTGTEYVMKKNAHFKADEADTRLGKFKGLEVRIGTIVDDEWDEPMGPTPMPDPTGLRSWDHKLLSRYQPSYMPYCQVCCLCTFGKCDLSGDKRGACGLDIKAQQARIVLAAANIGCAAHLAHARHLVDHLIEEFGPRTALIQGPGTEIHAPVSRLVTGMRPRTLEDAAIIVGYCETQLAHTLSATHTGQEGSWLDFESKVLHAGMIDQVGMEIADLVQISTM
;
A
#
# COMPACT_ATOMS: atom_id res chain seq x y z
N MET A 1 34.69 -23.78 0.09
CA MET A 1 34.00 -23.51 1.37
C MET A 1 33.90 -22.00 1.55
N CYS A 2 32.75 -21.42 1.23
CA CYS A 2 32.31 -20.11 1.69
C CYS A 2 30.82 -20.00 1.38
N SER A 3 30.01 -20.48 2.32
CA SER A 3 28.58 -20.24 2.39
C SER A 3 28.35 -18.80 2.86
N GLY A 4 28.14 -17.89 1.91
CA GLY A 4 27.73 -16.52 2.19
C GLY A 4 26.21 -16.47 2.34
N LEU A 5 25.75 -16.52 3.60
CA LEU A 5 24.36 -16.26 4.00
C LEU A 5 23.91 -14.89 3.47
N LEU A 6 22.89 -14.89 2.62
CA LEU A 6 22.10 -13.68 2.34
C LEU A 6 21.31 -13.31 3.61
N PRO A 7 21.31 -12.04 4.05
CA PRO A 7 20.52 -11.63 5.19
C PRO A 7 19.03 -11.69 4.82
N ARG A 8 18.31 -12.64 5.43
CA ARG A 8 16.84 -12.65 5.49
C ARG A 8 16.41 -11.47 6.36
N THR A 9 16.23 -10.30 5.73
CA THR A 9 15.52 -9.16 6.33
C THR A 9 14.30 -8.89 5.48
N GLY A 10 13.37 -9.85 5.48
CA GLY A 10 12.00 -9.63 5.07
C GLY A 10 11.18 -9.66 6.35
N THR A 11 10.61 -8.53 6.73
CA THR A 11 9.55 -8.48 7.73
C THR A 11 8.45 -9.42 7.22
N GLU A 12 8.22 -10.53 7.92
CA GLU A 12 7.13 -11.46 7.61
C GLU A 12 5.79 -10.69 7.74
N TYR A 13 5.28 -10.14 6.63
CA TYR A 13 3.94 -9.58 6.54
C TYR A 13 2.95 -10.75 6.54
N VAL A 14 2.68 -11.24 7.75
CA VAL A 14 1.80 -12.36 7.99
C VAL A 14 0.37 -11.82 8.19
N MET A 15 -0.57 -12.34 7.39
CA MET A 15 -1.97 -11.91 7.35
C MET A 15 -2.64 -11.88 8.73
N LYS A 16 -3.20 -10.73 9.12
CA LYS A 16 -4.05 -10.64 10.32
C LYS A 16 -5.51 -10.91 9.95
N LYS A 17 -5.89 -12.18 9.83
CA LYS A 17 -7.30 -12.58 9.95
C LYS A 17 -7.56 -13.06 11.38
N ASN A 18 -8.57 -12.49 12.03
CA ASN A 18 -8.98 -12.91 13.36
C ASN A 18 -9.88 -14.15 13.23
N ALA A 19 -9.35 -15.33 13.57
CA ALA A 19 -10.19 -16.52 13.71
C ALA A 19 -10.99 -16.38 15.01
N HIS A 20 -12.31 -16.22 14.89
CA HIS A 20 -13.20 -16.07 16.04
C HIS A 20 -13.97 -17.37 16.27
N PHE A 21 -13.60 -18.08 17.35
CA PHE A 21 -14.33 -19.25 17.83
C PHE A 21 -15.08 -18.87 19.10
N LYS A 22 -16.38 -19.13 19.12
CA LYS A 22 -17.24 -18.95 20.29
C LYS A 22 -17.82 -20.30 20.69
N ALA A 23 -17.60 -20.69 21.94
CA ALA A 23 -18.22 -21.87 22.54
C ALA A 23 -18.93 -21.48 23.84
N ASP A 24 -20.20 -21.85 23.96
CA ASP A 24 -21.01 -21.54 25.14
C ASP A 24 -20.52 -22.32 26.37
N GLU A 25 -19.99 -23.52 26.17
CA GLU A 25 -19.33 -24.34 27.20
C GLU A 25 -18.15 -25.11 26.58
N ALA A 26 -16.97 -25.03 27.20
CA ALA A 26 -15.76 -25.72 26.76
C ALA A 26 -15.16 -26.53 27.92
N ASP A 27 -15.04 -27.84 27.73
CA ASP A 27 -14.39 -28.75 28.68
C ASP A 27 -12.95 -29.02 28.21
N THR A 28 -11.97 -28.58 28.99
CA THR A 28 -10.55 -28.70 28.65
C THR A 28 -9.80 -29.38 29.80
N ARG A 29 -8.57 -29.84 29.55
CA ARG A 29 -7.69 -30.37 30.61
C ARG A 29 -7.41 -29.39 31.75
N LEU A 30 -7.66 -28.09 31.55
CA LEU A 30 -7.49 -27.03 32.55
C LEU A 30 -8.78 -26.74 33.35
N GLY A 31 -9.91 -27.34 32.98
CA GLY A 31 -11.21 -27.17 33.62
C GLY A 31 -12.33 -26.86 32.63
N LYS A 32 -13.54 -26.71 33.18
CA LYS A 32 -14.75 -26.30 32.46
C LYS A 32 -14.88 -24.78 32.45
N PHE A 33 -15.00 -24.21 31.25
CA PHE A 33 -15.18 -22.78 31.04
C PHE A 33 -16.54 -22.53 30.36
N LYS A 34 -17.31 -21.56 30.88
CA LYS A 34 -18.54 -21.07 30.25
C LYS A 34 -18.26 -19.78 29.49
N GLY A 35 -18.74 -19.69 28.24
CA GLY A 35 -18.55 -18.52 27.37
C GLY A 35 -17.10 -18.32 26.93
N LEU A 36 -16.46 -19.36 26.40
CA LEU A 36 -15.08 -19.28 25.91
C LEU A 36 -15.05 -18.61 24.52
N GLU A 37 -14.32 -17.50 24.42
CA GLU A 37 -14.02 -16.82 23.17
C GLU A 37 -12.52 -16.97 22.86
N VAL A 38 -12.20 -17.56 21.71
CA VAL A 38 -10.82 -17.77 21.26
C VAL A 38 -10.60 -16.97 19.98
N ARG A 39 -9.62 -16.05 20.05
CA ARG A 39 -9.14 -15.26 18.91
C ARG A 39 -7.76 -15.79 18.50
N ILE A 40 -7.71 -16.67 17.52
CA ILE A 40 -6.45 -17.19 16.97
C ILE A 40 -6.05 -16.34 15.76
N GLY A 41 -4.77 -15.97 15.68
CA GLY A 41 -4.22 -15.22 14.55
C GLY A 41 -4.10 -16.06 13.26
N THR A 42 -3.54 -15.43 12.23
CA THR A 42 -3.18 -15.91 10.89
C THR A 42 -3.63 -17.31 10.46
N ILE A 43 -4.62 -17.36 9.58
CA ILE A 43 -4.94 -18.54 8.75
C ILE A 43 -4.60 -18.16 7.30
N VAL A 44 -3.65 -18.87 6.70
CA VAL A 44 -3.36 -18.80 5.26
C VAL A 44 -4.15 -19.91 4.58
N ASP A 45 -4.96 -19.54 3.61
CA ASP A 45 -5.78 -20.47 2.80
C ASP A 45 -4.85 -21.11 1.74
N ASP A 46 -4.62 -22.42 1.84
CA ASP A 46 -3.60 -23.19 1.10
C ASP A 46 -4.14 -23.78 -0.23
N GLU A 47 -5.34 -23.35 -0.67
CA GLU A 47 -6.05 -23.90 -1.84
C GLU A 47 -5.59 -23.32 -3.20
N TRP A 48 -4.30 -23.04 -3.43
CA TRP A 48 -3.86 -22.53 -4.74
C TRP A 48 -2.53 -23.07 -5.24
N ASP A 49 -2.54 -23.37 -6.54
CA ASP A 49 -1.41 -23.98 -7.24
C ASP A 49 -0.29 -22.98 -7.58
N GLU A 50 -0.59 -21.67 -7.70
CA GLU A 50 0.44 -20.68 -8.00
C GLU A 50 1.13 -20.17 -6.73
N PRO A 51 2.47 -20.20 -6.69
CA PRO A 51 3.23 -19.73 -5.54
C PRO A 51 3.11 -18.21 -5.40
N MET A 52 3.12 -17.74 -4.15
CA MET A 52 3.18 -16.31 -3.84
C MET A 52 4.42 -15.67 -4.46
N GLY A 53 4.23 -14.49 -5.06
CA GLY A 53 5.33 -13.69 -5.59
C GLY A 53 6.32 -13.24 -4.51
N PRO A 54 7.49 -12.71 -4.89
CA PRO A 54 8.58 -12.42 -3.96
C PRO A 54 8.33 -11.20 -3.05
N THR A 55 7.38 -10.34 -3.38
CA THR A 55 7.18 -9.05 -2.70
C THR A 55 5.70 -8.75 -2.45
N PRO A 56 4.98 -9.55 -1.63
CA PRO A 56 3.61 -9.23 -1.21
C PRO A 56 3.63 -8.02 -0.26
N MET A 57 2.63 -7.14 -0.38
CA MET A 57 2.49 -5.92 0.42
C MET A 57 3.79 -5.10 0.50
N PRO A 58 4.38 -4.70 -0.64
CA PRO A 58 5.64 -3.97 -0.65
C PRO A 58 5.57 -2.68 0.18
N ASP A 59 6.63 -2.39 0.94
CA ASP A 59 6.90 -1.03 1.40
C ASP A 59 7.42 -0.16 0.22
N PRO A 60 7.61 1.17 0.40
CA PRO A 60 8.04 2.05 -0.69
C PRO A 60 9.43 1.74 -1.26
N THR A 61 10.20 0.83 -0.63
CA THR A 61 11.50 0.37 -1.10
C THR A 61 11.47 -1.03 -1.70
N GLY A 62 10.38 -1.78 -1.49
CA GLY A 62 10.23 -3.18 -1.89
C GLY A 62 10.38 -3.42 -3.40
N LEU A 63 9.94 -2.46 -4.23
CA LEU A 63 10.05 -2.52 -5.69
C LEU A 63 11.12 -1.59 -6.28
N ARG A 64 11.89 -0.89 -5.43
CA ARG A 64 12.89 0.11 -5.85
C ARG A 64 13.86 -0.40 -6.91
N SER A 65 14.31 -1.64 -6.79
CA SER A 65 15.24 -2.24 -7.76
C SER A 65 14.64 -2.40 -9.15
N TRP A 66 13.33 -2.64 -9.23
CA TRP A 66 12.58 -2.71 -10.48
C TRP A 66 12.30 -1.31 -11.03
N ASP A 67 11.88 -0.39 -10.16
CA ASP A 67 11.64 1.01 -10.52
C ASP A 67 12.89 1.66 -11.13
N HIS A 68 14.05 1.44 -10.51
CA HIS A 68 15.33 1.95 -11.03
C HIS A 68 15.68 1.36 -12.39
N LYS A 69 15.34 0.09 -12.65
CA LYS A 69 15.52 -0.49 -14.00
C LYS A 69 14.63 0.23 -15.02
N LEU A 70 13.36 0.48 -14.68
CA LEU A 70 12.44 1.24 -15.55
C LEU A 70 12.96 2.66 -15.80
N LEU A 71 13.30 3.39 -14.73
CA LEU A 71 13.76 4.78 -14.78
C LEU A 71 15.14 4.94 -15.44
N SER A 72 15.96 3.88 -15.47
CA SER A 72 17.21 3.88 -16.22
C SER A 72 16.98 3.89 -17.74
N ARG A 73 15.90 3.25 -18.20
CA ARG A 73 15.50 3.18 -19.61
C ARG A 73 14.62 4.37 -20.02
N TYR A 74 13.65 4.70 -19.18
CA TYR A 74 12.70 5.79 -19.37
C TYR A 74 13.04 6.91 -18.38
N GLN A 75 14.02 7.72 -18.75
CA GLN A 75 14.53 8.75 -17.86
C GLN A 75 13.47 9.85 -17.62
N PRO A 76 13.23 10.24 -16.35
CA PRO A 76 12.40 11.39 -16.02
C PRO A 76 12.93 12.66 -16.68
N SER A 77 12.05 13.36 -17.40
CA SER A 77 12.31 14.65 -18.00
C SER A 77 11.54 15.72 -17.24
N TYR A 78 12.25 16.72 -16.73
CA TYR A 78 11.64 17.81 -15.96
C TYR A 78 11.65 19.10 -16.76
N MET A 79 10.50 19.76 -16.81
CA MET A 79 10.33 21.11 -17.35
C MET A 79 9.76 22.01 -16.25
N PRO A 80 10.62 22.57 -15.37
CA PRO A 80 10.16 23.28 -14.18
C PRO A 80 9.34 24.52 -14.52
N TYR A 81 8.09 24.58 -14.06
CA TYR A 81 7.28 25.80 -14.14
C TYR A 81 7.78 26.89 -13.18
N CYS A 82 8.37 26.47 -12.06
CA CYS A 82 8.96 27.34 -11.05
C CYS A 82 10.33 26.81 -10.63
N GLN A 83 11.33 27.70 -10.60
CA GLN A 83 12.70 27.40 -10.17
C GLN A 83 12.96 27.76 -8.70
N VAL A 84 11.89 27.92 -7.90
CA VAL A 84 11.97 28.28 -6.48
C VAL A 84 11.29 27.20 -5.65
N CYS A 85 11.88 26.84 -4.51
CA CYS A 85 11.23 26.01 -3.49
C CYS A 85 10.68 26.87 -2.36
N CYS A 86 9.40 26.67 -2.01
CA CYS A 86 8.69 27.39 -0.95
C CYS A 86 8.02 26.46 0.09
N LEU A 87 8.45 25.20 0.21
CA LEU A 87 7.77 24.19 1.04
C LEU A 87 8.08 24.25 2.54
N CYS A 88 8.94 25.16 3.00
CA CYS A 88 9.22 25.33 4.43
C CYS A 88 9.71 26.75 4.75
N THR A 89 9.90 27.02 6.04
CA THR A 89 10.34 28.31 6.58
C THR A 89 11.81 28.64 6.35
N PHE A 90 12.64 27.69 5.91
CA PHE A 90 13.99 28.00 5.41
C PHE A 90 13.96 28.67 4.01
N GLY A 91 12.87 28.48 3.27
CA GLY A 91 12.66 29.10 1.96
C GLY A 91 12.09 30.51 2.05
N LYS A 92 11.94 31.23 0.93
CA LYS A 92 12.03 30.77 -0.47
C LYS A 92 13.48 30.51 -0.93
N CYS A 93 13.77 29.32 -1.46
CA CYS A 93 15.08 28.94 -2.00
C CYS A 93 15.09 29.07 -3.52
N ASP A 94 16.02 29.86 -4.08
CA ASP A 94 16.29 29.91 -5.52
C ASP A 94 17.11 28.68 -5.96
N LEU A 95 16.57 27.89 -6.88
CA LEU A 95 17.16 26.66 -7.41
C LEU A 95 17.61 26.81 -8.88
N SER A 96 17.64 28.04 -9.42
CA SER A 96 18.15 28.30 -10.77
C SER A 96 19.65 28.01 -10.89
N GLY A 97 20.11 27.63 -12.08
CA GLY A 97 21.55 27.46 -12.37
C GLY A 97 22.25 26.46 -11.45
N ASP A 98 21.65 25.29 -11.24
CA ASP A 98 22.17 24.18 -10.42
C ASP A 98 22.36 24.49 -8.93
N LYS A 99 21.74 25.57 -8.43
CA LYS A 99 21.71 25.87 -6.99
C LYS A 99 20.95 24.81 -6.20
N ARG A 100 21.30 24.73 -4.92
CA ARG A 100 20.63 23.89 -3.92
C ARG A 100 19.89 24.76 -2.91
N GLY A 101 18.74 24.30 -2.46
CA GLY A 101 18.03 24.91 -1.36
C GLY A 101 18.76 24.72 -0.04
N ALA A 102 18.30 25.40 1.02
CA ALA A 102 18.89 25.32 2.35
C ALA A 102 18.96 23.89 2.92
N CYS A 103 18.05 23.00 2.50
CA CYS A 103 18.04 21.59 2.88
C CYS A 103 18.85 20.66 1.94
N GLY A 104 19.52 21.21 0.93
CA GLY A 104 20.39 20.47 0.02
C GLY A 104 19.75 19.96 -1.27
N LEU A 105 18.41 20.04 -1.43
CA LEU A 105 17.76 19.65 -2.69
C LEU A 105 18.13 20.60 -3.83
N ASP A 106 18.48 20.03 -4.99
CA ASP A 106 18.58 20.76 -6.26
C ASP A 106 17.21 20.82 -6.96
N ILE A 107 17.15 21.52 -8.10
CA ILE A 107 15.92 21.65 -8.87
C ILE A 107 15.35 20.30 -9.31
N LYS A 108 16.21 19.32 -9.64
CA LYS A 108 15.77 18.00 -10.12
C LYS A 108 15.04 17.24 -9.02
N ALA A 109 15.64 17.18 -7.83
CA ALA A 109 15.00 16.55 -6.69
C ALA A 109 13.75 17.31 -6.23
N GLN A 110 13.75 18.64 -6.32
CA GLN A 110 12.54 19.42 -6.04
C GLN A 110 11.39 19.13 -7.01
N GLN A 111 11.66 18.97 -8.31
CA GLN A 111 10.61 18.62 -9.27
C GLN A 111 10.06 17.22 -8.98
N ALA A 112 10.93 16.24 -8.79
CA ALA A 112 10.54 14.87 -8.43
C ALA A 112 9.67 14.83 -7.15
N ARG A 113 10.02 15.65 -6.16
CA ARG A 113 9.25 15.81 -4.92
C ARG A 113 7.85 16.37 -5.15
N ILE A 114 7.70 17.35 -6.05
CA ILE A 114 6.40 17.92 -6.42
C ILE A 114 5.56 16.89 -7.20
N VAL A 115 6.18 16.09 -8.07
CA VAL A 115 5.51 14.98 -8.76
C VAL A 115 5.02 13.92 -7.76
N LEU A 116 5.84 13.54 -6.78
CA LEU A 116 5.41 12.64 -5.70
C LEU A 116 4.25 13.23 -4.90
N ALA A 117 4.28 14.52 -4.57
CA ALA A 117 3.17 15.18 -3.91
C ALA A 117 1.88 15.12 -4.74
N ALA A 118 1.97 15.34 -6.07
CA ALA A 118 0.83 15.21 -6.97
C ALA A 118 0.29 13.78 -7.06
N ALA A 119 1.16 12.77 -7.15
CA ALA A 119 0.77 11.36 -7.14
C ALA A 119 0.07 10.97 -5.82
N ASN A 120 0.58 11.44 -4.68
CA ASN A 120 -0.05 11.23 -3.38
C ASN A 120 -1.43 11.91 -3.27
N ILE A 121 -1.65 13.07 -3.91
CA ILE A 121 -2.97 13.71 -3.94
C ILE A 121 -3.99 12.82 -4.67
N GLY A 122 -3.61 12.26 -5.83
CA GLY A 122 -4.47 11.33 -6.57
C GLY A 122 -4.76 10.06 -5.76
N CYS A 123 -3.71 9.42 -5.24
CA CYS A 123 -3.81 8.23 -4.41
C CYS A 123 -4.70 8.47 -3.17
N ALA A 124 -4.53 9.60 -2.49
CA ALA A 124 -5.36 9.96 -1.34
C ALA A 124 -6.85 10.11 -1.71
N ALA A 125 -7.17 10.65 -2.90
CA ALA A 125 -8.55 10.80 -3.33
C ALA A 125 -9.24 9.44 -3.53
N HIS A 126 -8.60 8.52 -4.24
CA HIS A 126 -9.17 7.18 -4.47
C HIS A 126 -9.18 6.33 -3.20
N LEU A 127 -8.18 6.46 -2.32
CA LEU A 127 -8.18 5.76 -1.03
C LEU A 127 -9.25 6.29 -0.07
N ALA A 128 -9.45 7.61 -0.01
CA ALA A 128 -10.53 8.18 0.79
C ALA A 128 -11.91 7.72 0.28
N HIS A 129 -12.09 7.62 -1.04
CA HIS A 129 -13.28 7.02 -1.64
C HIS A 129 -13.44 5.56 -1.19
N ALA A 130 -12.42 4.73 -1.40
CA ALA A 130 -12.45 3.31 -1.04
C ALA A 130 -12.76 3.10 0.45
N ARG A 131 -12.08 3.83 1.34
CA ARG A 131 -12.29 3.78 2.79
C ARG A 131 -13.74 4.10 3.15
N HIS A 132 -14.26 5.20 2.63
CA HIS A 132 -15.64 5.61 2.93
C HIS A 132 -16.65 4.56 2.48
N LEU A 133 -16.52 4.03 1.25
CA LEU A 133 -17.40 2.96 0.76
C LEU A 133 -17.30 1.71 1.62
N VAL A 134 -16.09 1.23 1.89
CA VAL A 134 -15.88 0.02 2.69
C VAL A 134 -16.52 0.17 4.08
N ASP A 135 -16.24 1.26 4.78
CA ASP A 135 -16.78 1.48 6.13
C ASP A 135 -18.31 1.56 6.10
N HIS A 136 -18.88 2.33 5.16
CA HIS A 136 -20.33 2.47 5.01
C HIS A 136 -21.02 1.12 4.70
N LEU A 137 -20.47 0.34 3.75
CA LEU A 137 -21.03 -0.95 3.35
C LEU A 137 -20.87 -2.01 4.46
N ILE A 138 -19.82 -1.93 5.28
CA ILE A 138 -19.68 -2.78 6.46
C ILE A 138 -20.77 -2.44 7.49
N GLU A 139 -21.08 -1.17 7.70
CA GLU A 139 -22.17 -0.75 8.58
C GLU A 139 -23.54 -1.22 8.07
N GLU A 140 -23.76 -1.13 6.75
CA GLU A 140 -25.05 -1.46 6.13
C GLU A 140 -25.29 -2.98 6.00
N PHE A 141 -24.31 -3.72 5.48
CA PHE A 141 -24.47 -5.14 5.11
C PHE A 141 -23.71 -6.09 6.05
N GLY A 142 -22.79 -5.57 6.86
CA GLY A 142 -21.95 -6.34 7.76
C GLY A 142 -20.59 -6.74 7.15
N PRO A 143 -19.57 -6.97 8.00
CA PRO A 143 -18.20 -7.20 7.56
C PRO A 143 -17.99 -8.48 6.75
N ARG A 144 -18.91 -9.46 6.87
CA ARG A 144 -18.82 -10.77 6.21
C ARG A 144 -19.51 -10.80 4.84
N THR A 145 -20.06 -9.68 4.38
CA THR A 145 -20.66 -9.57 3.04
C THR A 145 -19.65 -9.95 1.98
N ALA A 146 -20.05 -10.84 1.07
CA ALA A 146 -19.17 -11.38 0.05
C ALA A 146 -18.84 -10.34 -1.02
N LEU A 147 -17.61 -10.38 -1.54
CA LEU A 147 -17.21 -9.61 -2.71
C LEU A 147 -17.47 -10.41 -3.98
N ILE A 148 -18.24 -9.83 -4.90
CA ILE A 148 -18.71 -10.45 -6.14
C ILE A 148 -18.44 -9.47 -7.29
N GLN A 149 -17.48 -9.80 -8.15
CA GLN A 149 -17.07 -8.96 -9.28
C GLN A 149 -17.95 -9.16 -10.55
N GLY A 150 -18.87 -10.13 -10.51
CA GLY A 150 -19.81 -10.43 -11.60
C GLY A 150 -19.49 -11.73 -12.37
N PRO A 151 -20.46 -12.23 -13.16
CA PRO A 151 -20.35 -13.51 -13.86
C PRO A 151 -19.25 -13.48 -14.95
N GLY A 152 -18.58 -14.62 -15.15
CA GLY A 152 -17.52 -14.77 -16.17
C GLY A 152 -16.16 -14.18 -15.77
N THR A 153 -15.98 -13.79 -14.51
CA THR A 153 -14.69 -13.34 -13.97
C THR A 153 -13.84 -14.54 -13.52
N GLU A 154 -12.84 -14.89 -14.32
CA GLU A 154 -11.89 -15.97 -13.98
C GLU A 154 -10.91 -15.57 -12.87
N ILE A 155 -10.47 -14.30 -12.87
CA ILE A 155 -9.52 -13.76 -11.89
C ILE A 155 -10.17 -12.59 -11.15
N HIS A 156 -10.64 -12.86 -9.93
CA HIS A 156 -11.24 -11.86 -9.06
C HIS A 156 -10.18 -10.99 -8.37
N ALA A 157 -10.37 -9.66 -8.32
CA ALA A 157 -9.47 -8.69 -7.69
C ALA A 157 -7.97 -8.87 -8.08
N PRO A 158 -7.63 -8.90 -9.38
CA PRO A 158 -6.27 -9.20 -9.84
C PRO A 158 -5.20 -8.25 -9.32
N VAL A 159 -5.47 -6.95 -9.20
CA VAL A 159 -4.50 -5.95 -8.74
C VAL A 159 -4.20 -6.17 -7.25
N SER A 160 -5.25 -6.32 -6.44
CA SER A 160 -5.15 -6.62 -5.02
C SER A 160 -4.40 -7.93 -4.79
N ARG A 161 -4.73 -8.99 -5.54
CA ARG A 161 -4.03 -10.28 -5.45
C ARG A 161 -2.55 -10.16 -5.78
N LEU A 162 -2.21 -9.44 -6.84
CA LEU A 162 -0.83 -9.27 -7.27
C LEU A 162 -0.01 -8.47 -6.24
N VAL A 163 -0.55 -7.34 -5.76
CA VAL A 163 0.19 -6.42 -4.89
C VAL A 163 0.23 -6.93 -3.45
N THR A 164 -0.87 -7.44 -2.94
CA THR A 164 -0.99 -7.79 -1.51
C THR A 164 -0.78 -9.28 -1.24
N GLY A 165 -0.88 -10.13 -2.26
CA GLY A 165 -0.98 -11.59 -2.07
C GLY A 165 -2.30 -12.04 -1.46
N MET A 166 -3.21 -11.14 -1.10
CA MET A 166 -4.50 -11.46 -0.51
C MET A 166 -5.55 -11.72 -1.59
N ARG A 167 -6.45 -12.66 -1.31
CA ARG A 167 -7.69 -12.84 -2.07
C ARG A 167 -8.83 -12.28 -1.26
N PRO A 168 -9.24 -11.02 -1.49
CA PRO A 168 -10.33 -10.47 -0.73
C PRO A 168 -11.61 -11.23 -1.11
N ARG A 169 -12.33 -11.75 -0.12
CA ARG A 169 -13.60 -12.45 -0.28
C ARG A 169 -14.75 -11.71 0.41
N THR A 170 -14.43 -10.83 1.35
CA THR A 170 -15.41 -10.11 2.18
C THR A 170 -15.08 -8.62 2.30
N LEU A 171 -16.05 -7.81 2.72
CA LEU A 171 -15.82 -6.39 3.04
C LEU A 171 -14.73 -6.21 4.12
N GLU A 172 -14.62 -7.12 5.09
CA GLU A 172 -13.53 -7.10 6.08
C GLU A 172 -12.15 -7.27 5.41
N ASP A 173 -12.03 -8.13 4.41
CA ASP A 173 -10.78 -8.28 3.65
C ASP A 173 -10.42 -7.00 2.88
N ALA A 174 -11.43 -6.35 2.29
CA ALA A 174 -11.26 -5.04 1.64
C ALA A 174 -10.76 -3.98 2.63
N ALA A 175 -11.31 -3.94 3.84
CA ALA A 175 -10.87 -3.00 4.89
C ALA A 175 -9.40 -3.19 5.29
N ILE A 176 -8.94 -4.45 5.35
CA ILE A 176 -7.53 -4.78 5.62
C ILE A 176 -6.62 -4.25 4.50
N ILE A 177 -7.00 -4.47 3.24
CA ILE A 177 -6.24 -4.01 2.08
C ILE A 177 -6.16 -2.48 2.04
N VAL A 178 -7.29 -1.79 2.26
CA VAL A 178 -7.31 -0.32 2.32
C VAL A 178 -6.41 0.17 3.47
N GLY A 179 -6.39 -0.51 4.61
CA GLY A 179 -5.50 -0.17 5.73
C GLY A 179 -4.01 -0.26 5.39
N TYR A 180 -3.62 -1.26 4.60
CA TYR A 180 -2.27 -1.32 4.03
C TYR A 180 -2.00 -0.12 3.11
N CYS A 181 -2.91 0.18 2.18
CA CYS A 181 -2.75 1.30 1.25
C CYS A 181 -2.64 2.66 1.95
N GLU A 182 -3.46 2.91 2.97
CA GLU A 182 -3.41 4.13 3.80
C GLU A 182 -2.05 4.27 4.51
N THR A 183 -1.49 3.15 4.99
CA THR A 183 -0.15 3.13 5.59
C THR A 183 0.93 3.48 4.55
N GLN A 184 0.82 2.93 3.34
CA GLN A 184 1.76 3.24 2.26
C GLN A 184 1.68 4.71 1.82
N LEU A 185 0.47 5.26 1.71
CA LEU A 185 0.26 6.69 1.44
C LEU A 185 0.92 7.57 2.51
N ALA A 186 0.82 7.20 3.79
CA ALA A 186 1.48 7.96 4.86
C ALA A 186 3.00 7.97 4.69
N HIS A 187 3.61 6.83 4.34
CA HIS A 187 5.04 6.74 4.09
C HIS A 187 5.49 7.57 2.89
N THR A 188 4.80 7.48 1.74
CA THR A 188 5.16 8.25 0.55
C THR A 188 4.91 9.75 0.74
N LEU A 189 3.85 10.14 1.46
CA LEU A 189 3.57 11.53 1.81
C LEU A 189 4.65 12.09 2.73
N SER A 190 5.08 11.34 3.74
CA SER A 190 6.15 11.80 4.63
C SER A 190 7.44 12.11 3.88
N ALA A 191 7.77 11.35 2.82
CA ALA A 191 8.97 11.57 2.01
C ALA A 191 8.97 12.94 1.30
N THR A 192 7.80 13.58 1.13
CA THR A 192 7.68 14.91 0.52
C THR A 192 8.07 16.05 1.48
N HIS A 193 8.16 15.77 2.79
CA HIS A 193 8.50 16.80 3.76
C HIS A 193 9.97 17.25 3.62
N THR A 194 10.26 18.47 4.07
CA THR A 194 11.64 18.99 4.08
C THR A 194 12.55 18.12 4.94
N GLY A 195 13.74 17.80 4.42
CA GLY A 195 14.77 17.01 5.11
C GLY A 195 14.53 15.49 5.11
N GLN A 196 13.65 14.99 4.24
CA GLN A 196 13.36 13.56 4.12
C GLN A 196 14.14 12.94 2.94
N GLU A 197 13.49 12.66 1.82
CA GLU A 197 14.16 12.10 0.64
C GLU A 197 15.04 13.16 -0.06
N GLY A 198 16.25 12.76 -0.46
CA GLY A 198 17.25 13.61 -1.12
C GLY A 198 17.54 13.20 -2.57
N SER A 199 17.18 11.98 -2.95
CA SER A 199 17.44 11.40 -4.26
C SER A 199 16.24 11.62 -5.17
N TRP A 200 16.44 12.37 -6.26
CA TRP A 200 15.42 12.56 -7.30
C TRP A 200 14.93 11.23 -7.88
N LEU A 201 15.80 10.23 -7.98
CA LEU A 201 15.45 8.92 -8.53
C LEU A 201 14.60 8.11 -7.54
N ASP A 202 14.83 8.30 -6.24
CA ASP A 202 14.04 7.64 -5.20
C ASP A 202 12.70 8.33 -4.94
N PHE A 203 12.57 9.63 -5.25
CA PHE A 203 11.27 10.27 -5.39
C PHE A 203 10.45 9.63 -6.51
N GLU A 204 11.05 9.42 -7.69
CA GLU A 204 10.36 8.81 -8.84
C GLU A 204 10.01 7.33 -8.61
N SER A 205 10.86 6.57 -7.92
CA SER A 205 10.48 5.22 -7.46
C SER A 205 9.27 5.27 -6.51
N LYS A 206 9.21 6.24 -5.59
CA LYS A 206 8.02 6.44 -4.73
C LYS A 206 6.78 6.90 -5.50
N VAL A 207 6.94 7.60 -6.64
CA VAL A 207 5.82 7.93 -7.54
C VAL A 207 5.22 6.65 -8.13
N LEU A 208 6.06 5.73 -8.61
CA LEU A 208 5.62 4.43 -9.11
C LEU A 208 4.92 3.62 -8.01
N HIS A 209 5.48 3.63 -6.79
CA HIS A 209 4.85 3.00 -5.63
C HIS A 209 3.47 3.59 -5.33
N ALA A 210 3.34 4.93 -5.26
CA ALA A 210 2.07 5.59 -5.02
C ALA A 210 1.02 5.25 -6.10
N GLY A 211 1.44 5.18 -7.37
CA GLY A 211 0.56 4.77 -8.48
C GLY A 211 0.10 3.31 -8.40
N MET A 212 0.95 2.40 -7.92
CA MET A 212 0.54 1.01 -7.64
C MET A 212 -0.48 0.95 -6.50
N ILE A 213 -0.26 1.70 -5.42
CA ILE A 213 -1.19 1.76 -4.29
C ILE A 213 -2.54 2.37 -4.71
N ASP A 214 -2.51 3.40 -5.56
CA ASP A 214 -3.69 4.02 -6.15
C ASP A 214 -4.56 3.00 -6.92
N GLN A 215 -3.93 2.16 -7.74
CA GLN A 215 -4.61 1.09 -8.48
C GLN A 215 -5.30 0.08 -7.55
N VAL A 216 -4.67 -0.31 -6.44
CA VAL A 216 -5.29 -1.19 -5.44
C VAL A 216 -6.51 -0.51 -4.81
N GLY A 217 -6.40 0.78 -4.45
CA GLY A 217 -7.50 1.56 -3.90
C GLY A 217 -8.71 1.63 -4.83
N MET A 218 -8.46 1.94 -6.11
CA MET A 218 -9.50 1.99 -7.14
C MET A 218 -10.18 0.63 -7.35
N GLU A 219 -9.42 -0.47 -7.43
CA GLU A 219 -10.00 -1.81 -7.59
C GLU A 219 -10.89 -2.18 -6.41
N ILE A 220 -10.46 -1.89 -5.16
CA ILE A 220 -11.27 -2.18 -3.98
C ILE A 220 -12.55 -1.34 -3.98
N ALA A 221 -12.47 -0.04 -4.26
CA ALA A 221 -13.65 0.83 -4.31
C ALA A 221 -14.72 0.32 -5.29
N ASP A 222 -14.29 -0.03 -6.51
CA ASP A 222 -15.20 -0.53 -7.55
C ASP A 222 -15.77 -1.91 -7.17
N LEU A 223 -14.92 -2.80 -6.66
CA LEU A 223 -15.33 -4.15 -6.26
C LEU A 223 -16.39 -4.13 -5.15
N VAL A 224 -16.20 -3.36 -4.08
CA VAL A 224 -17.17 -3.33 -2.97
C VAL A 224 -18.49 -2.72 -3.40
N GLN A 225 -18.46 -1.70 -4.26
CA GLN A 225 -19.66 -1.09 -4.81
C GLN A 225 -20.44 -2.10 -5.66
N ILE A 226 -19.80 -2.75 -6.63
CA ILE A 226 -20.47 -3.75 -7.49
C ILE A 226 -21.05 -4.91 -6.66
N SER A 227 -20.37 -5.31 -5.58
CA SER A 227 -20.78 -6.43 -4.73
C SER A 227 -22.04 -6.16 -3.90
N THR A 228 -22.42 -4.89 -3.74
CA THR A 228 -23.51 -4.44 -2.85
C THR A 228 -24.64 -3.72 -3.59
N MET A 229 -24.59 -3.71 -4.93
CA MET A 229 -25.65 -3.22 -5.82
C MET A 229 -26.81 -4.21 -6.00
#